data_AF-A0AAN1FMF8-F1
#
_entry.id   AF-A0AAN1FMF8-F1
#
_cell.length_a   1.000
_cell.length_b   1.000
_cell.length_c   1.000
_cell.angle_alpha   90.00
_cell.angle_beta   90.00
_cell.angle_gamma   90.00
#
_symmetry.space_group_name_H-M   'P 1'
#
loop_
_entity.id
_entity.type
_entity.pdbx_description
1 polymer ?
#
loop_
_entity_poly.entity_id
_entity_poly.type
_entity_poly.pdbx_seq_one_letter_code
_entity_poly.pdbx_strand_id
1 'polypeptide(L)'
;MEELDRIFKNERIKKIGEVYYIYHASFLGRVKVERVNGTYIVKPDSLIFILIFVLSILLLFFTLDSGGKSMIAPITMLSSSTIGLISSEIRACYVKIMISHNVSE
;
A
#
# COMPACT_ATOMS: atom_id res chain seq x y z
N MET A 1 -18.38 6.04 -10.33
CA MET A 1 -17.02 6.28 -10.87
C MET A 1 -16.72 7.76 -10.78
N GLU A 2 -17.59 8.60 -11.36
CA GLU A 2 -17.51 10.06 -11.36
C GLU A 2 -17.17 10.70 -9.99
N GLU A 3 -17.72 10.19 -8.89
CA GLU A 3 -17.45 10.73 -7.56
C GLU A 3 -16.00 10.54 -7.10
N LEU A 4 -15.43 9.33 -7.23
CA LEU A 4 -14.05 9.07 -6.85
C LEU A 4 -13.07 9.74 -7.84
N ASP A 5 -13.39 9.75 -9.14
CA ASP A 5 -12.61 10.48 -10.15
C ASP A 5 -12.57 11.98 -9.85
N ARG A 6 -13.68 12.56 -9.37
CA ARG A 6 -13.76 13.96 -8.94
C ARG A 6 -12.89 14.23 -7.70
N ILE A 7 -12.98 13.37 -6.68
CA ILE A 7 -12.25 13.53 -5.41
C ILE A 7 -10.73 13.40 -5.64
N PHE A 8 -10.33 12.43 -6.46
CA PHE A 8 -8.94 12.07 -6.69
C PHE A 8 -8.46 12.47 -8.10
N LYS A 9 -8.83 13.67 -8.56
CA LYS A 9 -8.54 14.19 -9.91
C LYS A 9 -7.06 14.20 -10.32
N ASN A 10 -6.15 14.24 -9.35
CA ASN A 10 -4.69 14.26 -9.56
C ASN A 10 -4.05 12.88 -9.42
N GLU A 11 -4.87 11.85 -9.18
CA GLU A 11 -4.42 10.48 -8.94
C GLU A 11 -4.80 9.59 -10.11
N ARG A 12 -4.14 8.44 -10.22
CA ARG A 12 -4.60 7.42 -11.15
C ARG A 12 -5.64 6.56 -10.44
N ILE A 13 -6.76 6.29 -11.11
CA ILE A 13 -7.82 5.41 -10.62
C ILE A 13 -8.01 4.29 -11.62
N LYS A 14 -8.00 3.04 -11.13
CA LYS A 14 -8.31 1.85 -11.94
C LYS A 14 -9.48 1.11 -11.32
N LYS A 15 -10.55 0.85 -12.09
CA LYS A 15 -11.69 0.04 -11.67
C LYS A 15 -11.51 -1.41 -12.16
N ILE A 16 -11.72 -2.38 -11.28
CA ILE A 16 -11.78 -3.81 -11.61
C ILE A 16 -12.99 -4.42 -10.86
N GLY A 17 -14.06 -4.73 -11.59
CA GLY A 17 -15.33 -5.10 -10.97
C GLY A 17 -15.87 -3.97 -10.09
N GLU A 18 -16.31 -4.30 -8.87
CA GLU A 18 -16.76 -3.32 -7.87
C GLU A 18 -15.63 -2.71 -7.01
N VAL A 19 -14.38 -3.03 -7.34
CA VAL A 19 -13.20 -2.55 -6.64
C VAL A 19 -12.54 -1.41 -7.40
N TYR A 20 -12.19 -0.34 -6.68
CA TYR A 20 -11.43 0.79 -7.17
C TYR A 20 -10.03 0.75 -6.58
N TYR A 21 -9.02 0.96 -7.42
CA TYR A 21 -7.62 1.06 -7.01
C TYR A 21 -7.16 2.50 -7.25
N ILE A 22 -6.69 3.16 -6.19
CA ILE A 22 -6.19 4.52 -6.22
C ILE A 22 -4.67 4.47 -6.08
N TYR A 23 -3.96 5.11 -7.02
CA TYR A 23 -2.51 5.11 -7.10
C TYR A 23 -1.99 6.55 -7.14
N HIS A 24 -0.95 6.82 -6.35
CA HIS A 24 -0.11 8.00 -6.57
C HIS A 24 0.90 7.73 -7.70
N ALA A 25 1.28 8.78 -8.43
CA ALA A 25 2.23 8.69 -9.54
C ALA A 25 3.62 8.23 -9.09
N SER A 26 4.00 8.50 -7.84
CA SER A 26 5.12 7.86 -7.18
C SER A 26 4.67 6.48 -6.65
N PHE A 27 5.35 5.44 -7.11
CA PHE A 27 5.01 4.02 -7.07
C PHE A 27 4.69 3.39 -5.69
N LEU A 28 4.73 4.15 -4.59
CA LEU A 28 4.61 3.67 -3.22
C LEU A 28 3.20 3.92 -2.68
N GLY A 29 2.50 2.83 -2.32
CA GLY A 29 1.18 2.88 -1.70
C GLY A 29 0.03 2.84 -2.71
N ARG A 30 -0.38 1.62 -3.08
CA ARG A 30 -1.68 1.39 -3.74
C ARG A 30 -2.74 1.23 -2.67
N VAL A 31 -3.91 1.81 -2.89
CA VAL A 31 -5.06 1.67 -1.97
C VAL A 31 -6.23 1.05 -2.73
N LYS A 32 -6.83 0.04 -2.11
CA LYS A 32 -8.05 -0.61 -2.55
C LYS A 32 -9.24 0.07 -1.88
N VAL A 33 -10.22 0.49 -2.67
CA VAL A 33 -11.47 1.09 -2.21
C VAL A 33 -12.62 0.25 -2.76
N GLU A 34 -13.50 -0.21 -1.86
CA GLU A 34 -14.68 -1.00 -2.18
C GLU A 34 -15.92 -0.23 -1.71
N ARG A 35 -17.00 -0.20 -2.50
CA ARG A 35 -18.27 0.38 -2.03
C ARG A 35 -19.21 -0.76 -1.62
N VAL A 36 -19.56 -0.82 -0.33
CA VAL A 36 -20.42 -1.85 0.25
C VAL A 36 -21.57 -1.16 0.97
N ASN A 37 -22.81 -1.43 0.55
CA ASN A 37 -24.04 -0.85 1.12
C ASN A 37 -24.01 0.69 1.22
N GLY A 38 -23.47 1.36 0.20
CA GLY A 38 -23.33 2.82 0.16
C GLY A 38 -22.06 3.35 0.83
N THR A 39 -21.43 2.59 1.72
CA THR A 39 -20.21 2.98 2.44
C THR A 39 -18.95 2.62 1.67
N TYR A 40 -17.94 3.50 1.68
CA TYR A 40 -16.63 3.23 1.11
C TYR A 40 -15.70 2.56 2.14
N ILE A 41 -15.25 1.35 1.84
CA ILE A 41 -14.27 0.59 2.61
C ILE A 41 -12.90 0.80 1.96
N VAL A 42 -11.95 1.36 2.72
CA VAL A 42 -10.60 1.68 2.25
C VAL A 42 -9.58 0.76 2.92
N LYS A 43 -8.78 0.04 2.12
CA LYS A 43 -7.74 -0.89 2.56
C LYS A 43 -6.42 -0.62 1.84
N PRO A 44 -5.29 -0.54 2.55
CA PRO A 44 -3.98 -0.48 1.91
C PRO A 44 -3.69 -1.78 1.17
N ASP A 45 -3.03 -1.68 0.02
CA ASP A 45 -2.55 -2.83 -0.73
C ASP A 45 -1.07 -3.08 -0.42
N SER A 46 -0.87 -3.72 0.73
CA SER A 46 0.44 -3.91 1.33
C SER A 46 1.10 -5.25 0.96
N LEU A 47 0.46 -6.08 0.14
CA LEU A 47 0.85 -7.49 -0.05
C LEU A 47 2.31 -7.63 -0.51
N ILE A 48 2.73 -6.83 -1.50
CA ILE A 48 4.10 -6.90 -2.02
C ILE A 48 5.14 -6.53 -0.96
N PHE A 49 4.84 -5.54 -0.12
CA PHE A 49 5.74 -5.12 0.96
C PHE A 49 5.78 -6.15 2.09
N ILE A 50 4.66 -6.80 2.41
CA ILE A 50 4.63 -7.93 3.36
C ILE A 50 5.49 -9.10 2.85
N LEU A 51 5.37 -9.45 1.57
CA LEU A 51 6.17 -10.52 0.97
C LEU A 51 7.66 -10.20 1.00
N ILE A 52 8.05 -8.98 0.65
CA ILE A 52 9.45 -8.53 0.74
C ILE A 52 9.92 -8.54 2.18
N PHE A 53 9.10 -8.11 3.14
CA PHE A 53 9.43 -8.11 4.57
C PHE A 53 9.73 -9.53 5.09
N VAL A 54 8.84 -10.49 4.83
CA VAL A 54 9.03 -11.90 5.22
C VAL A 54 10.27 -12.50 4.56
N LEU A 55 10.47 -12.27 3.25
CA LEU A 55 11.65 -12.75 2.54
C LEU A 55 12.94 -12.15 3.11
N SER A 56 12.93 -10.88 3.50
CA SER A 56 14.08 -10.21 4.10
C SER A 56 14.47 -10.86 5.43
N ILE A 57 13.48 -11.20 6.27
CA ILE A 57 13.69 -11.92 7.53
C ILE A 57 14.31 -13.30 7.27
N LEU A 58 13.76 -14.07 6.31
CA LEU A 58 14.32 -15.37 5.96
C LEU A 58 15.77 -15.27 5.49
N LEU A 59 16.08 -14.30 4.63
CA LEU A 59 17.44 -14.07 4.15
C LEU A 59 18.39 -13.63 5.28
N LEU A 60 17.94 -12.83 6.25
CA LEU A 60 18.73 -12.51 7.45
C LEU A 60 19.09 -13.79 8.22
N PHE A 61 18.12 -14.67 8.46
CA PHE A 61 18.36 -15.94 9.15
C PHE A 61 19.38 -16.81 8.41
N PHE A 62 19.24 -17.01 7.11
CA PHE A 62 20.20 -17.79 6.32
C PHE A 62 21.59 -17.16 6.28
N THR A 63 21.66 -15.82 6.21
CA THR A 63 22.94 -15.10 6.18
C THR A 63 23.68 -15.22 7.52
N LEU A 64 22.96 -15.14 8.64
CA LEU A 64 23.50 -15.36 9.97
C LEU A 64 24.07 -16.78 10.13
N ASP A 65 23.35 -17.80 9.66
CA ASP A 65 23.77 -19.20 9.73
C ASP A 65 25.01 -19.49 8.86
N SER A 66 25.15 -18.79 7.73
CA SER A 66 26.32 -18.91 6.82
C SER A 66 27.60 -18.19 7.28
N GLY A 67 27.63 -17.65 8.49
CA GLY A 67 28.78 -16.90 9.02
C GLY A 67 28.87 -15.43 8.56
N GLY A 68 27.75 -14.82 8.16
CA GLY A 68 27.63 -13.37 8.05
C GLY A 68 28.25 -12.70 6.81
N LYS A 69 28.49 -13.43 5.72
CA LYS A 69 29.30 -12.93 4.59
C LYS A 69 28.76 -11.67 3.87
N SER A 70 27.48 -11.31 4.00
CA SER A 70 26.97 -9.96 3.70
C SER A 70 25.50 -9.80 4.11
N MET A 71 25.21 -9.00 5.13
CA MET A 71 23.83 -8.69 5.57
C MET A 71 23.23 -7.45 4.90
N ILE A 72 23.96 -6.78 4.00
CA ILE A 72 23.53 -5.50 3.41
C ILE A 72 22.22 -5.66 2.64
N ALA A 73 22.17 -6.61 1.70
CA ALA A 73 20.98 -6.85 0.88
C ALA A 73 19.72 -7.14 1.72
N PRO A 74 19.71 -8.11 2.66
CA PRO A 74 18.51 -8.38 3.45
C PRO A 74 18.12 -7.24 4.40
N ILE A 75 19.08 -6.48 4.96
CA ILE A 75 18.77 -5.28 5.76
C ILE A 75 18.13 -4.19 4.88
N THR A 76 18.66 -3.93 3.69
CA THR A 76 18.08 -2.94 2.76
C THR A 76 16.68 -3.35 2.33
N MET A 77 16.44 -4.64 2.05
CA MET A 77 15.10 -5.15 1.73
C MET A 77 14.13 -5.04 2.92
N LEU A 78 14.60 -5.31 4.14
CA LEU A 78 13.79 -5.15 5.36
C LEU A 78 13.40 -3.69 5.60
N SER A 79 14.35 -2.77 5.47
CA SER A 79 14.10 -1.34 5.64
C SER A 79 13.17 -0.79 4.56
N SER A 80 13.40 -1.13 3.28
CA SER A 80 12.55 -0.67 2.18
C SER A 80 11.12 -1.22 2.25
N SER A 81 10.94 -2.49 2.62
CA SER A 81 9.61 -3.06 2.85
C SER A 81 8.89 -2.41 4.02
N THR A 82 9.59 -2.14 5.12
CA THR A 82 9.02 -1.41 6.27
C THR A 82 8.54 -0.02 5.88
N ILE A 83 9.36 0.74 5.13
CA ILE A 83 8.97 2.06 4.60
C ILE A 83 7.76 1.93 3.67
N GLY A 84 7.73 0.91 2.81
CA GLY A 84 6.61 0.64 1.92
C GLY A 84 5.30 0.32 2.65
N LEU A 85 5.36 -0.45 3.75
CA LEU A 85 4.21 -0.73 4.61
C LEU A 85 3.68 0.56 5.26
N ILE A 86 4.56 1.36 5.88
CA ILE A 86 4.19 2.63 6.50
C ILE A 86 3.59 3.59 5.46
N SER A 87 4.22 3.71 4.29
CA SER A 87 3.74 4.55 3.19
C SER A 87 2.36 4.12 2.71
N SER A 88 2.09 2.81 2.64
CA SER A 88 0.78 2.27 2.26
C SER A 88 -0.31 2.62 3.28
N GLU A 89 0.01 2.57 4.58
CA GLU A 89 -0.92 2.98 5.64
C GLU A 89 -1.21 4.48 5.62
N ILE A 90 -0.19 5.32 5.47
CA ILE A 90 -0.35 6.77 5.32
C ILE A 90 -1.26 7.08 4.13
N ARG A 91 -1.07 6.37 3.01
CA ARG A 91 -1.89 6.53 1.82
C ARG A 91 -3.35 6.12 2.06
N ALA A 92 -3.59 4.98 2.73
CA ALA A 92 -4.93 4.56 3.08
C ALA A 92 -5.62 5.58 4.01
N CYS A 93 -4.89 6.17 4.96
CA CYS A 93 -5.39 7.25 5.81
C CYS A 93 -5.78 8.49 4.99
N TYR A 94 -4.90 8.94 4.09
CA TYR A 94 -5.19 10.05 3.17
C TYR A 94 -6.48 9.81 2.37
N VAL A 95 -6.63 8.63 1.77
CA VAL A 95 -7.84 8.28 0.99
C VAL A 95 -9.09 8.28 1.87
N LYS A 96 -9.03 7.74 3.09
CA LYS A 96 -10.15 7.77 4.04
C LYS A 96 -10.58 9.20 4.36
N ILE A 97 -9.63 10.08 4.67
CA ILE A 97 -9.88 11.49 4.96
C ILE A 97 -10.51 12.19 3.76
N MET A 98 -9.97 11.99 2.55
CA MET A 98 -10.49 12.62 1.34
C MET A 98 -11.92 12.19 1.03
N ILE A 99 -12.23 10.90 1.18
CA ILE A 99 -13.60 10.39 1.00
C ILE A 99 -14.52 10.98 2.08
N SER A 100 -14.15 10.94 3.35
CA SER A 100 -15.01 11.43 4.45
C SER A 100 -15.31 12.93 4.36
N HIS A 101 -14.41 13.73 3.77
CA HIS A 101 -14.62 15.17 3.59
C HIS A 101 -15.46 15.52 2.35
N ASN A 102 -15.56 14.62 1.37
CA ASN A 102 -16.18 14.93 0.07
C ASN A 102 -17.44 14.10 -0.23
N VAL A 103 -17.67 13.05 0.55
CA VAL A 103 -18.85 12.21 0.53
C VAL A 103 -19.49 12.37 1.91
N SER A 104 -20.35 13.38 2.03
CA SER A 104 -21.29 13.46 3.16
C SER A 104 -22.30 12.31 3.03
N GLU A 105 -22.78 11.79 4.16
CA GLU A 105 -23.90 10.83 4.22
C GLU A 105 -25.10 11.26 3.37
#